data_AF-A0A503L0J4-F1
#
_entry.id   AF-A0A503L0J4-F1
#
_cell.length_a   1.000
_cell.length_b   1.000
_cell.length_c   1.000
_cell.angle_alpha   90.00
_cell.angle_beta   90.00
_cell.angle_gamma   90.00
#
_symmetry.space_group_name_H-M   'P 1'
#
loop_
_entity.id
_entity.type
_entity.pdbx_description
1 polymer ?
#
loop_
_entity_poly.entity_id
_entity_poly.type
_entity_poly.pdbx_seq_one_letter_code
_entity_poly.pdbx_strand_id
1 'polypeptide(L)'
;MVDLLVTYMEMQAPPQGAPLASPSPGAIVARERLGLSSYLDLYRAVGGPVQWDQRLRLPEAELETLLADDATHIHVLRVAGEAAGFCEFNNVGEAAIELAHFGLAPAFQGKRLGPFLLDQALRAAWSHGPQRLWLHTDTYDHPAAQSVYGRAGFRAYVERIETFPD
;
A
#
# COMPACT_ATOMS: atom_id res chain seq x y z
N MET A 1 -16.47 4.37 -19.95
CA MET A 1 -16.10 3.14 -19.23
C MET A 1 -14.79 2.67 -19.81
N VAL A 2 -13.83 2.28 -18.97
CA VAL A 2 -12.53 1.76 -19.39
C VAL A 2 -12.41 0.30 -18.97
N ASP A 3 -11.95 -0.54 -19.90
CA ASP A 3 -11.57 -1.92 -19.61
C ASP A 3 -10.09 -1.98 -19.24
N LEU A 4 -9.79 -2.49 -18.04
CA LEU A 4 -8.43 -2.65 -17.54
C LEU A 4 -8.11 -4.12 -17.34
N LEU A 5 -6.91 -4.54 -17.74
CA LEU A 5 -6.40 -5.85 -17.33
C LEU A 5 -5.92 -5.72 -15.89
N VAL A 6 -6.63 -6.39 -14.98
CA VAL A 6 -6.33 -6.42 -13.56
C VAL A 6 -5.63 -7.73 -13.24
N THR A 7 -4.42 -7.65 -12.70
CA THR A 7 -3.62 -8.76 -12.18
C THR A 7 -3.74 -8.78 -10.67
N TYR A 8 -4.36 -9.83 -10.13
CA TYR A 8 -4.43 -10.10 -8.71
C TYR A 8 -3.20 -10.90 -8.28
N MET A 9 -2.55 -10.42 -7.21
CA MET A 9 -1.39 -11.07 -6.63
C MET A 9 -1.63 -11.41 -5.17
N GLU A 10 -1.04 -12.50 -4.70
CA GLU A 10 -1.14 -12.91 -3.31
C GLU A 10 0.19 -13.42 -2.74
N MET A 11 0.26 -13.40 -1.41
CA MET A 11 1.35 -13.91 -0.60
C MET A 11 0.72 -14.74 0.53
N GLN A 12 1.09 -16.02 0.64
CA GLN A 12 0.55 -16.97 1.63
C GLN A 12 1.55 -17.31 2.75
N ALA A 13 2.71 -16.63 2.78
CA ALA A 13 3.71 -16.76 3.82
C ALA A 13 4.39 -15.41 4.08
N PRO A 14 4.83 -15.12 5.31
CA PRO A 14 5.50 -13.86 5.62
C PRO A 14 6.81 -13.66 4.83
N PRO A 15 7.26 -12.41 4.65
CA PRO A 15 8.57 -12.11 4.07
C PRO A 15 9.69 -12.93 4.73
N GLN A 16 10.47 -13.65 3.92
CA GLN A 16 11.55 -14.51 4.40
C GLN A 16 12.80 -13.69 4.77
N GLY A 17 13.61 -14.24 5.67
CA GLY A 17 14.86 -13.60 6.11
C GLY A 17 14.66 -12.45 7.10
N ALA A 18 15.77 -11.79 7.42
CA ALA A 18 15.78 -10.67 8.35
C ALA A 18 15.05 -9.44 7.75
N PRO A 19 14.38 -8.62 8.58
CA PRO A 19 13.83 -7.34 8.14
C PRO A 19 14.88 -6.47 7.47
N LEU A 20 14.48 -5.75 6.43
CA LEU A 20 15.37 -4.83 5.73
C LEU A 20 15.82 -3.71 6.67
N ALA A 21 17.13 -3.46 6.69
CA ALA A 21 17.70 -2.36 7.44
C ALA A 21 17.23 -1.02 6.86
N SER A 22 17.07 -0.02 7.73
CA SER A 22 16.73 1.33 7.31
C SER A 22 17.77 1.87 6.32
N PRO A 23 17.37 2.31 5.12
CA PRO A 23 18.31 2.69 4.07
C PRO A 23 18.92 4.09 4.29
N SER A 24 18.38 4.87 5.23
CA SER A 24 18.89 6.21 5.57
C SER A 24 18.60 6.55 7.03
N PRO A 25 19.45 7.36 7.70
CA PRO A 25 19.17 7.85 9.05
C PRO A 25 17.80 8.54 9.13
N GLY A 26 17.04 8.24 10.17
CA GLY A 26 15.72 8.83 10.40
C GLY A 26 14.61 8.33 9.48
N ALA A 27 14.84 7.29 8.65
CA ALA A 27 13.78 6.58 7.95
C ALA A 27 13.11 5.55 8.89
N ILE A 28 11.85 5.80 9.24
CA ILE A 28 11.07 5.03 10.21
C ILE A 28 9.72 4.69 9.58
N VAL A 29 9.31 3.43 9.69
CA VAL A 29 7.97 2.96 9.29
C VAL A 29 7.18 2.66 10.55
N ALA A 30 6.00 3.25 10.68
CA ALA A 30 5.13 3.01 11.83
C ALA A 30 3.66 3.02 11.40
N ARG A 31 2.81 2.29 12.13
CA ARG A 31 1.36 2.44 12.01
C ARG A 31 0.97 3.81 12.57
N GLU A 32 0.22 4.58 11.80
CA GLU A 32 -0.30 5.88 12.21
C GLU A 32 -1.83 5.92 12.05
N ARG A 33 -2.50 6.67 12.94
CA ARG A 33 -3.89 7.10 12.74
C ARG A 33 -3.88 8.52 12.20
N LEU A 34 -4.04 8.65 10.90
CA LEU A 34 -4.10 9.94 10.24
C LEU A 34 -5.53 10.48 10.31
N GLY A 35 -5.67 11.77 10.64
CA GLY A 35 -6.93 12.46 10.39
C GLY A 35 -7.17 12.66 8.90
N LEU A 36 -8.42 12.89 8.52
CA LEU A 36 -8.88 13.03 7.13
C LEU A 36 -7.97 13.92 6.28
N SER A 37 -7.69 15.15 6.72
CA SER A 37 -6.86 16.09 5.95
C SER A 37 -5.45 15.56 5.71
N SER A 38 -4.77 15.08 6.76
CA SER A 38 -3.40 14.58 6.65
C SER A 38 -3.31 13.30 5.80
N TYR A 39 -4.34 12.45 5.87
CA TYR A 39 -4.45 11.29 5.00
C TYR A 39 -4.60 11.71 3.54
N LEU A 40 -5.54 12.62 3.23
CA LEU A 40 -5.77 13.08 1.86
C LEU A 40 -4.56 13.81 1.26
N ASP A 41 -3.83 14.59 2.07
CA ASP A 41 -2.61 15.26 1.63
C ASP A 41 -1.53 14.24 1.25
N LEU A 42 -1.32 13.21 2.07
CA LEU A 42 -0.38 12.13 1.79
C LEU A 42 -0.82 11.27 0.60
N TYR A 43 -2.11 10.94 0.52
CA TYR A 43 -2.71 10.19 -0.58
C TYR A 43 -2.47 10.89 -1.92
N ARG A 44 -2.72 12.20 -1.99
CA ARG A 44 -2.47 13.00 -3.20
C ARG A 44 -0.98 13.10 -3.53
N ALA A 45 -0.12 13.30 -2.52
CA ALA A 45 1.32 13.41 -2.73
C ALA A 45 1.96 12.13 -3.29
N VAL A 46 1.46 10.97 -2.87
CA VAL A 46 1.94 9.64 -3.30
C VAL A 46 1.27 9.19 -4.59
N GLY A 47 -0.06 9.27 -4.64
CA GLY A 47 -0.89 8.69 -5.69
C GLY A 47 -1.14 9.59 -6.89
N GLY A 48 -0.96 10.91 -6.75
CA GLY A 48 -1.18 11.88 -7.84
C GLY A 48 -0.42 11.55 -9.14
N PRO A 49 0.88 11.19 -9.11
CA PRO A 49 1.64 10.80 -10.29
C PRO A 49 1.13 9.54 -11.02
N VAL A 50 0.35 8.70 -10.34
CA VAL A 50 -0.26 7.46 -10.86
C VAL A 50 -1.79 7.51 -10.80
N GLN A 51 -2.36 8.73 -10.74
CA GLN A 51 -3.79 9.01 -10.83
C GLN A 51 -4.68 8.26 -9.83
N TRP A 52 -4.19 7.99 -8.62
CA TRP A 52 -5.04 7.43 -7.56
C TRP A 52 -6.23 8.34 -7.27
N ASP A 53 -7.43 7.78 -7.37
CA ASP A 53 -8.68 8.51 -7.20
C ASP A 53 -9.69 7.81 -6.29
N GLN A 54 -9.53 6.51 -6.01
CA GLN A 54 -10.49 5.71 -5.22
C GLN A 54 -10.90 6.40 -3.92
N ARG A 55 -9.91 6.88 -3.14
CA ARG A 55 -10.17 7.54 -1.85
C ARG A 55 -10.63 8.98 -1.99
N LEU A 56 -10.37 9.61 -3.14
CA LEU A 56 -10.83 10.96 -3.47
C LEU A 56 -12.29 10.98 -3.93
N ARG A 57 -12.81 9.86 -4.44
CA ARG A 57 -14.21 9.70 -4.87
C ARG A 57 -15.16 9.30 -3.73
N LEU A 58 -14.64 8.88 -2.58
CA LEU A 58 -15.46 8.56 -1.41
C LEU A 58 -16.06 9.82 -0.79
N PRO A 59 -17.33 9.78 -0.34
CA PRO A 59 -17.87 10.81 0.55
C PRO A 59 -17.01 10.93 1.80
N GLU A 60 -16.87 12.17 2.30
CA GLU A 60 -16.02 12.48 3.45
C GLU A 60 -16.31 11.58 4.66
N ALA A 61 -17.59 11.43 5.02
CA ALA A 61 -18.01 10.60 6.16
C ALA A 61 -17.67 9.11 6.00
N GLU A 62 -17.68 8.59 4.77
CA GLU A 62 -17.28 7.20 4.50
C GLU A 62 -15.77 7.03 4.65
N LEU A 63 -14.99 8.01 4.17
CA LEU A 63 -13.54 7.99 4.34
C LEU A 63 -13.16 8.13 5.81
N GLU A 64 -13.80 9.01 6.57
CA GLU A 64 -13.58 9.12 8.02
C GLU A 64 -13.89 7.81 8.75
N THR A 65 -14.98 7.14 8.37
CA THR A 65 -15.34 5.82 8.92
C THR A 65 -14.26 4.79 8.61
N LEU A 66 -13.77 4.75 7.36
CA LEU A 66 -12.69 3.85 6.95
C LEU A 66 -11.39 4.11 7.71
N LEU A 67 -11.03 5.38 7.94
CA LEU A 67 -9.81 5.77 8.68
C LEU A 67 -9.91 5.51 10.19
N ALA A 68 -11.14 5.50 10.72
CA ALA A 68 -11.40 5.17 12.12
C ALA A 68 -11.38 3.66 12.39
N ASP A 69 -11.63 2.83 11.38
CA ASP A 69 -11.71 1.37 11.49
C ASP A 69 -10.39 0.78 12.04
N ASP A 70 -10.52 -0.11 13.04
CA ASP A 70 -9.40 -0.83 13.63
C ASP A 70 -8.75 -1.81 12.64
N ALA A 71 -9.53 -2.31 11.67
CA ALA A 71 -9.07 -3.20 10.60
C ALA A 71 -8.39 -2.44 9.44
N THR A 72 -8.43 -1.10 9.45
CA THR A 72 -7.67 -0.27 8.52
C THR A 72 -6.32 0.10 9.13
N HIS A 73 -5.24 -0.31 8.47
CA HIS A 73 -3.87 -0.02 8.92
C HIS A 73 -3.14 0.83 7.91
N ILE A 74 -2.75 2.04 8.32
CA ILE A 74 -1.90 2.93 7.52
C ILE A 74 -0.49 2.90 8.12
N HIS A 75 0.44 2.34 7.38
CA HIS A 75 1.86 2.33 7.73
C HIS A 75 2.58 3.45 6.97
N VAL A 76 2.98 4.50 7.68
CA VAL A 76 3.64 5.67 7.09
C VAL A 76 5.15 5.49 7.22
N LEU A 77 5.86 5.72 6.11
CA LEU A 77 7.30 5.96 6.13
C LEU A 77 7.54 7.44 6.37
N ARG A 78 8.26 7.77 7.43
CA ARG A 78 8.79 9.12 7.66
C ARG A 78 10.30 9.14 7.48
N VAL A 79 10.82 10.19 6.85
CA VAL A 79 12.26 10.47 6.74
C VAL A 79 12.53 11.82 7.39
N ALA A 80 13.27 11.83 8.51
CA ALA A 80 13.52 13.04 9.30
C ALA A 80 12.22 13.79 9.68
N GLY A 81 11.13 13.05 9.92
CA GLY A 81 9.82 13.59 10.32
C GLY A 81 8.85 13.84 9.16
N GLU A 82 9.35 13.99 7.93
CA GLU A 82 8.51 14.21 6.74
C GLU A 82 7.92 12.90 6.23
N ALA A 83 6.63 12.90 5.86
CA ALA A 83 5.96 11.72 5.32
C ALA A 83 6.42 11.46 3.87
N ALA A 84 7.15 10.36 3.69
CA ALA A 84 7.77 9.99 2.41
C ALA A 84 6.91 9.04 1.57
N GLY A 85 5.96 8.34 2.20
CA GLY A 85 5.09 7.38 1.55
C GLY A 85 4.32 6.53 2.57
N PHE A 86 3.45 5.64 2.10
CA PHE A 86 2.69 4.76 2.98
C PHE A 86 2.28 3.45 2.31
N CYS A 87 1.89 2.49 3.16
CA CYS A 87 1.06 1.34 2.81
C CYS A 87 -0.28 1.46 3.53
N GLU A 88 -1.38 1.19 2.83
CA GLU A 88 -2.71 1.04 3.41
C GLU A 88 -3.16 -0.40 3.30
N PHE A 89 -3.58 -0.98 4.42
CA PHE A 89 -4.19 -2.29 4.47
C PHE A 89 -5.63 -2.24 4.95
N ASN A 90 -6.47 -3.07 4.34
CA ASN A 90 -7.85 -3.31 4.78
C ASN A 90 -7.98 -4.72 5.37
N ASN A 91 -8.97 -4.93 6.22
CA ASN A 91 -9.32 -6.22 6.83
C ASN A 91 -8.22 -6.79 7.74
N VAL A 92 -7.41 -5.94 8.38
CA VAL A 92 -6.42 -6.42 9.35
C VAL A 92 -7.10 -7.11 10.53
N GLY A 93 -6.68 -8.34 10.83
CA GLY A 93 -7.32 -9.22 11.80
C GLY A 93 -8.14 -10.34 11.16
N GLU A 94 -8.43 -10.24 9.86
CA GLU A 94 -9.11 -11.28 9.08
C GLU A 94 -8.12 -12.27 8.44
N ALA A 95 -8.65 -13.38 7.92
CA ALA A 95 -7.86 -14.40 7.24
C ALA A 95 -7.20 -13.90 5.95
N ALA A 96 -7.75 -12.88 5.30
CA ALA A 96 -7.23 -12.29 4.07
C ALA A 96 -7.13 -10.77 4.21
N ILE A 97 -5.91 -10.25 4.26
CA ILE A 97 -5.63 -8.81 4.35
C ILE A 97 -5.34 -8.27 2.94
N GLU A 98 -5.94 -7.15 2.60
CA GLU A 98 -5.66 -6.47 1.32
C GLU A 98 -4.58 -5.40 1.53
N LEU A 99 -3.58 -5.34 0.66
CA LEU A 99 -2.74 -4.14 0.48
C LEU A 99 -3.39 -3.26 -0.59
N ALA A 100 -4.15 -2.26 -0.16
CA ALA A 100 -4.97 -1.42 -1.04
C ALA A 100 -4.14 -0.33 -1.73
N HIS A 101 -3.20 0.28 -1.01
CA HIS A 101 -2.36 1.34 -1.54
C HIS A 101 -0.92 1.18 -1.06
N PHE A 102 0.04 1.39 -1.96
CA PHE A 102 1.46 1.43 -1.64
C PHE A 102 2.19 2.39 -2.57
N GLY A 103 2.97 3.31 -2.00
CA GLY A 103 3.82 4.17 -2.80
C GLY A 103 4.67 5.12 -1.99
N LEU A 104 5.51 5.86 -2.73
CA LEU A 104 6.32 6.96 -2.21
C LEU A 104 6.01 8.23 -2.97
N ALA A 105 6.03 9.36 -2.27
CA ALA A 105 6.02 10.66 -2.90
C ALA A 105 7.26 10.82 -3.80
N PRO A 106 7.17 11.49 -4.96
CA PRO A 106 8.24 11.56 -5.95
C PRO A 106 9.62 11.95 -5.40
N ALA A 107 9.66 12.89 -4.45
CA ALA A 107 10.90 13.37 -3.82
C ALA A 107 11.70 12.30 -3.05
N PHE A 108 11.07 11.16 -2.73
CA PHE A 108 11.66 10.07 -1.95
C PHE A 108 11.96 8.81 -2.78
N GLN A 109 11.63 8.81 -4.06
CA GLN A 109 11.91 7.70 -4.96
C GLN A 109 13.41 7.58 -5.28
N GLY A 110 13.85 6.40 -5.72
CA GLY A 110 15.26 6.12 -6.06
C GLY A 110 16.21 5.93 -4.86
N LYS A 111 15.72 6.03 -3.62
CA LYS A 111 16.55 5.97 -2.39
C LYS A 111 16.47 4.62 -1.64
N ARG A 112 15.96 3.57 -2.28
CA ARG A 112 15.64 2.25 -1.67
C ARG A 112 14.63 2.30 -0.51
N LEU A 113 13.91 3.40 -0.35
CA LEU A 113 12.90 3.59 0.68
C LEU A 113 11.64 2.73 0.45
N GLY A 114 11.29 2.45 -0.81
CA GLY A 114 10.08 1.70 -1.16
C GLY A 114 10.12 0.24 -0.68
N PRO A 115 11.17 -0.53 -1.03
CA PRO A 115 11.36 -1.88 -0.50
C PRO A 115 11.40 -1.93 1.03
N PHE A 116 12.04 -0.94 1.68
CA PHE A 116 12.07 -0.83 3.14
C PHE A 116 10.67 -0.61 3.74
N LEU A 117 9.91 0.35 3.20
CA LEU A 117 8.51 0.57 3.59
C LEU A 117 7.67 -0.70 3.45
N LEU A 118 7.72 -1.33 2.26
CA LEU A 118 6.93 -2.51 1.97
C LEU A 118 7.29 -3.69 2.88
N ASP A 119 8.57 -3.99 3.09
CA ASP A 119 9.00 -5.08 3.98
C ASP A 119 8.51 -4.88 5.42
N GLN A 120 8.69 -3.68 5.98
CA GLN A 120 8.26 -3.37 7.35
C GLN A 120 6.72 -3.44 7.48
N ALA A 121 6.01 -2.87 6.51
CA ALA A 121 4.54 -2.86 6.49
C ALA A 121 3.95 -4.27 6.35
N LEU A 122 4.49 -5.10 5.45
CA LEU A 122 4.06 -6.49 5.28
C LEU A 122 4.30 -7.33 6.54
N ARG A 123 5.46 -7.18 7.18
CA ARG A 123 5.76 -7.89 8.44
C ARG A 123 4.81 -7.49 9.55
N ALA A 124 4.46 -6.20 9.64
CA ALA A 124 3.47 -5.72 10.58
C ALA A 124 2.08 -6.34 10.30
N ALA A 125 1.62 -6.35 9.04
CA ALA A 125 0.36 -6.99 8.68
C ALA A 125 0.35 -8.50 8.99
N TRP A 126 1.44 -9.22 8.67
CA TRP A 126 1.59 -10.64 8.99
C TRP A 126 1.61 -10.96 10.48
N SER A 127 1.99 -10.00 11.34
CA SER A 127 1.96 -10.19 12.80
C SER A 127 0.54 -10.37 13.36
N HIS A 128 -0.48 -10.04 12.58
CA HIS A 128 -1.89 -10.29 12.90
C HIS A 128 -2.36 -11.71 12.53
N GLY A 129 -1.48 -12.55 11.99
CA GLY A 129 -1.78 -13.95 11.67
C GLY A 129 -2.78 -14.20 10.53
N PRO A 130 -2.75 -13.44 9.42
CA PRO A 130 -3.60 -13.77 8.27
C PRO A 130 -3.18 -15.11 7.66
N GLN A 131 -4.05 -15.70 6.85
CA GLN A 131 -3.69 -16.82 5.97
C GLN A 131 -3.06 -16.33 4.66
N ARG A 132 -3.44 -15.13 4.21
CA ARG A 132 -2.85 -14.49 3.04
C ARG A 132 -2.90 -12.96 3.10
N LEU A 133 -1.94 -12.34 2.41
CA LEU A 133 -2.07 -10.97 1.91
C LEU A 133 -2.30 -10.98 0.42
N TRP A 134 -3.12 -10.06 -0.07
CA TRP A 134 -3.40 -9.92 -1.50
C TRP A 134 -3.44 -8.47 -1.91
N LEU A 135 -3.27 -8.23 -3.20
CA LEU A 135 -3.38 -6.94 -3.86
C LEU A 135 -3.84 -7.16 -5.30
N HIS A 136 -4.21 -6.07 -5.96
CA HIS A 136 -4.37 -6.05 -7.39
C HIS A 136 -3.55 -4.90 -7.99
N THR A 137 -3.11 -5.10 -9.21
CA THR A 137 -2.53 -4.04 -10.06
C THR A 137 -3.24 -4.05 -11.39
N ASP A 138 -3.38 -2.89 -12.02
CA ASP A 138 -3.99 -2.79 -13.34
C ASP A 138 -3.04 -2.19 -14.39
N THR A 139 -3.56 -2.00 -15.61
CA THR A 139 -2.80 -1.45 -16.74
C THR A 139 -2.42 0.02 -16.62
N TYR A 140 -3.00 0.77 -15.67
CA TYR A 140 -2.61 2.14 -15.35
C TYR A 140 -1.53 2.21 -14.26
N ASP A 141 -1.33 1.13 -13.50
CA ASP A 141 -0.22 1.07 -12.56
C ASP A 141 1.14 1.13 -13.23
N HIS A 142 2.14 1.54 -12.45
CA HIS A 142 3.52 1.63 -12.91
C HIS A 142 4.00 0.25 -13.44
N PRO A 143 4.63 0.14 -14.63
CA PRO A 143 5.03 -1.16 -15.22
C PRO A 143 5.93 -2.03 -14.34
N ALA A 144 6.64 -1.40 -13.39
CA ALA A 144 7.47 -2.11 -12.42
C ALA A 144 6.71 -2.65 -11.19
N ALA A 145 5.42 -2.34 -11.01
CA ALA A 145 4.63 -2.68 -9.82
C ALA A 145 4.64 -4.20 -9.56
N GLN A 146 4.28 -5.00 -10.56
CA GLN A 146 4.29 -6.46 -10.44
C GLN A 146 5.68 -7.01 -10.09
N SER A 147 6.76 -6.42 -10.64
CA SER A 147 8.13 -6.81 -10.30
C SER A 147 8.49 -6.46 -8.85
N VAL A 148 8.06 -5.29 -8.36
CA VAL A 148 8.26 -4.87 -6.98
C VAL A 148 7.54 -5.82 -6.03
N TYR A 149 6.27 -6.12 -6.28
CA TYR A 149 5.49 -7.06 -5.46
C TYR A 149 6.03 -8.49 -5.54
N GLY A 150 6.45 -8.93 -6.73
CA GLY A 150 7.11 -10.22 -6.92
C GLY A 150 8.39 -10.38 -6.08
N ARG A 151 9.22 -9.33 -6.01
CA ARG A 151 10.42 -9.31 -5.15
C ARG A 151 10.09 -9.30 -3.66
N ALA A 152 8.96 -8.71 -3.28
CA ALA A 152 8.47 -8.76 -1.90
C ALA A 152 7.91 -10.15 -1.53
N GLY A 153 7.59 -10.99 -2.51
CA GLY A 153 7.14 -12.37 -2.34
C GLY A 153 5.69 -12.63 -2.78
N PHE A 154 5.03 -11.66 -3.39
CA PHE A 154 3.72 -11.86 -4.02
C PHE A 154 3.85 -12.66 -5.32
N ARG A 155 2.79 -13.39 -5.67
CA ARG A 155 2.66 -14.14 -6.93
C ARG A 155 1.32 -13.84 -7.56
N ALA A 156 1.28 -13.62 -8.87
CA ALA A 156 0.03 -13.50 -9.60
C ALA A 156 -0.76 -14.82 -9.53
N TYR A 157 -2.06 -14.74 -9.28
CA TYR A 157 -2.94 -15.92 -9.20
C TYR A 157 -4.19 -15.80 -10.08
N VAL A 158 -4.61 -14.58 -10.43
CA VAL A 158 -5.72 -14.30 -11.36
C VAL A 158 -5.39 -13.09 -12.22
N GLU A 159 -5.74 -13.16 -13.50
CA GLU A 159 -5.78 -12.01 -14.41
C GLU A 159 -7.16 -11.95 -15.06
N ARG A 160 -7.77 -10.76 -15.08
CA ARG A 160 -9.09 -10.58 -15.70
C ARG A 160 -9.26 -9.15 -16.21
N ILE A 161 -10.14 -9.00 -17.19
CA ILE A 161 -10.59 -7.68 -17.65
C ILE A 161 -11.71 -7.21 -16.72
N GLU A 162 -11.56 -6.01 -16.17
CA GLU A 162 -12.58 -5.34 -15.37
C GLU A 162 -12.96 -4.01 -16.01
N THR A 163 -14.26 -3.72 -16.00
CA THR A 163 -14.82 -2.49 -16.56
C THR A 163 -15.07 -1.49 -15.44
N PHE A 164 -14.39 -0.35 -15.51
CA PHE A 164 -14.53 0.75 -14.55
C PHE A 164 -15.32 1.90 -15.17
N PRO A 165 -16.16 2.61 -14.37
CA PRO A 165 -16.76 3.88 -14.80
C PRO A 165 -15.66 4.93 -15.01
N ASP A 166 -15.85 5.84 -15.98
CA ASP A 166 -14.91 6.97 -16.22
C ASP A 166 -14.91 7.96 -15.04
#